data_AF-A0A7Y3A155-F1
#
_entry.id   AF-A0A7Y3A155-F1
#
_cell.length_a   1.000
_cell.length_b   1.000
_cell.length_c   1.000
_cell.angle_alpha   90.00
_cell.angle_beta   90.00
_cell.angle_gamma   90.00
#
_symmetry.space_group_name_H-M   'P 1'
#
loop_
_entity.id
_entity.type
_entity.pdbx_description
1 polymer ?
#
loop_
_entity_poly.entity_id
_entity_poly.type
_entity_poly.pdbx_seq_one_letter_code
_entity_poly.pdbx_strand_id
1 'polypeptide(L)'
;HERMQNAIDDLWVYTNELFFRTKAAKAMINQQIGVDINGLKKDYDNSIREYLREANLKVPDINFFQKGGKEGIHSEHMGYILSELQYMQRAYPNLSW
;
A
#
# COMPACT_ATOMS: atom_id res chain seq x y z
N HIS A 1 -22.19 -0.19 -8.95
CA HIS A 1 -21.61 1.16 -9.01
C HIS A 1 -21.36 1.71 -7.61
N GLU A 2 -22.39 1.93 -6.79
CA GLU A 2 -22.21 2.47 -5.41
C GLU A 2 -21.20 1.70 -4.55
N ARG A 3 -21.36 0.36 -4.42
CA ARG A 3 -20.39 -0.48 -3.67
C ARG A 3 -18.95 -0.34 -4.16
N MET A 4 -18.75 -0.17 -5.47
CA MET A 4 -17.42 -0.04 -6.05
C MET A 4 -16.86 1.37 -5.79
N GLN A 5 -17.69 2.40 -5.90
CA GLN A 5 -17.29 3.76 -5.56
C GLN A 5 -16.86 3.86 -4.09
N ASN A 6 -17.66 3.30 -3.18
CA ASN A 6 -17.33 3.29 -1.75
C ASN A 6 -15.99 2.59 -1.49
N ALA A 7 -15.74 1.44 -2.13
CA ALA A 7 -14.47 0.74 -1.98
C ALA A 7 -13.27 1.57 -2.48
N ILE A 8 -13.44 2.32 -3.56
CA ILE A 8 -12.40 3.23 -4.08
C ILE A 8 -12.18 4.37 -3.09
N ASP A 9 -13.25 5.02 -2.64
CA ASP A 9 -13.19 6.16 -1.71
C ASP A 9 -12.50 5.75 -0.38
N ASP A 10 -12.85 4.59 0.16
CA ASP A 10 -12.30 4.06 1.42
C ASP A 10 -10.80 3.71 1.33
N LEU A 11 -10.36 3.15 0.19
CA LEU A 11 -8.99 2.66 0.01
C LEU A 11 -8.04 3.73 -0.56
N TRP A 12 -8.57 4.81 -1.15
CA TRP A 12 -7.78 5.81 -1.85
C TRP A 12 -6.69 6.44 -0.97
N VAL A 13 -6.98 6.62 0.32
CA VAL A 13 -6.09 7.26 1.30
C VAL A 13 -4.74 6.53 1.45
N TYR A 14 -4.65 5.24 1.09
CA TYR A 14 -3.42 4.45 1.19
C TYR A 14 -2.55 4.48 -0.07
N THR A 15 -3.08 4.94 -1.21
CA THR A 15 -2.42 4.80 -2.52
C THR A 15 -1.10 5.57 -2.65
N ASN A 16 -0.95 6.71 -1.95
CA ASN A 16 0.29 7.47 -2.01
C ASN A 16 1.49 6.77 -1.34
N GLU A 17 1.26 5.85 -0.40
CA GLU A 17 2.35 5.09 0.23
C GLU A 17 3.07 4.19 -0.79
N LEU A 18 2.41 3.79 -1.88
CA LEU A 18 3.01 3.03 -2.99
C LEU A 18 4.27 3.73 -3.51
N PHE A 19 4.28 5.06 -3.54
CA PHE A 19 5.38 5.89 -4.05
C PHE A 19 6.29 6.43 -2.94
N PHE A 20 6.01 6.15 -1.67
CA PHE A 20 6.87 6.59 -0.57
C PHE A 20 8.23 5.89 -0.58
N ARG A 21 9.31 6.69 -0.60
CA ARG A 21 10.70 6.21 -0.60
C ARG A 21 11.31 6.26 0.80
N THR A 22 11.57 5.09 1.38
CA THR A 22 12.32 4.94 2.63
C THR A 22 13.81 5.26 2.44
N LYS A 23 14.55 5.39 3.54
CA LYS A 23 16.02 5.54 3.51
C LYS A 23 16.70 4.37 2.79
N ALA A 24 16.24 3.14 3.06
CA ALA A 24 16.73 1.93 2.40
C ALA A 24 16.47 1.94 0.89
N ALA A 25 15.26 2.34 0.46
CA ALA A 25 14.92 2.45 -0.95
C ALA A 25 15.83 3.44 -1.69
N LYS A 26 16.08 4.62 -1.10
CA LYS A 26 17.01 5.62 -1.67
C LYS A 26 18.44 5.07 -1.81
N ALA A 27 18.92 4.33 -0.81
CA ALA A 27 20.23 3.71 -0.87
C ALA A 27 20.34 2.67 -2.00
N MET A 28 19.31 1.86 -2.22
CA MET A 28 19.28 0.86 -3.29
C MET A 28 19.16 1.49 -4.68
N ILE A 29 18.42 2.58 -4.84
CA ILE A 29 18.33 3.33 -6.09
C ILE A 29 19.71 3.90 -6.47
N ASN A 30 20.45 4.46 -5.51
CA ASN A 30 21.80 4.99 -5.73
C ASN A 30 22.79 3.91 -6.18
N GLN A 31 22.57 2.65 -5.79
CA GLN A 31 23.37 1.50 -6.21
C GLN A 31 22.86 0.87 -7.51
N GLN A 32 21.82 1.43 -8.15
CA GLN A 32 21.18 0.89 -9.34
C GLN A 32 20.59 -0.52 -9.15
N ILE A 33 20.27 -0.89 -7.90
CA ILE A 33 19.63 -2.16 -7.54
C ILE A 33 18.12 -1.96 -7.36
N GLY A 34 17.74 -0.86 -6.70
CA GLY A 34 16.35 -0.52 -6.40
C GLY A 34 15.69 0.27 -7.53
N VAL A 35 14.39 0.07 -7.73
CA VAL A 35 13.57 0.83 -8.68
C VAL A 35 13.20 2.19 -8.09
N ASP A 36 13.32 3.26 -8.87
CA ASP A 36 12.77 4.57 -8.47
C ASP A 36 11.26 4.60 -8.64
N ILE A 37 10.56 4.10 -7.63
CA ILE A 37 9.09 4.04 -7.58
C ILE A 37 8.42 5.39 -7.77
N ASN A 38 9.07 6.51 -7.43
CA ASN A 38 8.51 7.84 -7.66
C ASN A 38 8.31 8.14 -9.15
N GLY A 39 9.18 7.62 -10.01
CA GLY A 39 9.06 7.76 -11.47
C GLY A 39 7.81 7.09 -12.02
N LEU A 40 7.27 6.08 -11.32
CA LEU A 40 6.08 5.33 -11.73
C LEU A 40 4.76 6.05 -11.40
N LYS A 41 4.79 7.08 -10.54
CA LYS A 41 3.56 7.71 -10.03
C LYS A 41 2.73 8.34 -11.14
N LYS A 42 3.37 9.02 -12.10
CA LYS A 42 2.68 9.71 -13.19
C LYS A 42 1.90 8.71 -14.06
N ASP A 43 2.55 7.62 -14.44
CA ASP A 43 1.93 6.60 -15.29
C ASP A 43 0.81 5.87 -14.54
N TYR A 44 1.02 5.55 -13.26
CA TYR A 44 -0.02 5.01 -12.38
C TYR A 44 -1.24 5.95 -12.28
N ASP A 45 -1.02 7.23 -11.99
CA ASP A 45 -2.10 8.22 -11.85
C ASP A 45 -2.92 8.31 -13.15
N ASN A 46 -2.26 8.28 -14.31
CA ASN A 46 -2.93 8.30 -15.61
C ASN A 46 -3.78 7.05 -15.83
N SER A 47 -3.20 5.86 -15.63
CA SER A 47 -3.91 4.59 -15.83
C SER A 47 -5.11 4.45 -14.89
N ILE A 48 -4.94 4.76 -13.60
CA ILE A 48 -6.05 4.66 -12.63
C ILE A 48 -7.17 5.64 -12.97
N ARG A 49 -6.85 6.88 -13.37
CA ARG A 49 -7.88 7.85 -13.80
C ARG A 49 -8.64 7.38 -15.04
N GLU A 50 -7.93 6.78 -15.99
CA GLU A 50 -8.53 6.20 -17.19
C GLU A 50 -9.46 5.04 -16.85
N TYR A 51 -9.01 4.08 -16.04
CA TYR A 51 -9.82 2.93 -15.63
C TYR A 51 -11.05 3.33 -14.81
N LEU A 52 -10.92 4.29 -13.90
CA LEU A 52 -12.07 4.80 -13.14
C LEU A 52 -13.09 5.47 -14.07
N ARG A 53 -12.63 6.25 -15.05
CA ARG A 53 -13.50 6.88 -16.05
C ARG A 53 -14.22 5.84 -16.92
N GLU A 54 -13.51 4.83 -17.41
CA GLU A 54 -14.09 3.73 -18.20
C GLU A 54 -15.13 2.95 -17.40
N ALA A 55 -14.90 2.76 -16.10
CA ALA A 55 -15.83 2.11 -15.19
C ALA A 55 -16.99 3.01 -14.72
N ASN A 56 -17.08 4.25 -15.21
CA ASN A 56 -18.05 5.27 -14.79
C ASN A 56 -18.01 5.53 -13.26
N LEU A 57 -16.80 5.59 -12.71
CA LEU A 57 -16.50 5.89 -11.31
C LEU A 57 -15.76 7.23 -11.21
N LYS A 58 -15.85 7.85 -10.04
CA LYS A 58 -15.19 9.12 -9.74
C LYS A 58 -13.82 8.87 -9.14
N VAL A 59 -12.88 9.76 -9.47
CA VAL A 59 -11.59 9.83 -8.81
C VAL A 59 -11.77 10.57 -7.48
N PRO A 60 -11.40 9.98 -6.33
CA PRO A 60 -11.52 10.66 -5.05
C PRO A 60 -10.63 11.91 -4.97
N ASP A 61 -11.18 12.99 -4.44
CA ASP A 61 -10.48 14.26 -4.23
C ASP A 61 -10.23 14.47 -2.73
N ILE A 62 -9.05 14.05 -2.27
CA ILE A 62 -8.63 14.15 -0.87
C ILE A 62 -7.23 14.75 -0.75
N ASN A 63 -7.00 15.51 0.31
CA ASN A 63 -5.73 16.18 0.59
C ASN A 63 -4.80 15.39 1.53
N PHE A 64 -5.34 14.36 2.19
CA PHE A 64 -4.62 13.59 3.19
C PHE A 64 -4.43 12.14 2.72
N PHE A 65 -3.26 11.59 3.01
CA PHE A 65 -2.91 10.20 2.70
C PHE A 65 -2.20 9.56 3.88
N GLN A 66 -2.56 8.31 4.15
CA GLN A 66 -1.93 7.48 5.17
C GLN A 66 -0.55 7.01 4.69
N LYS A 67 0.37 6.85 5.64
CA LYS A 67 1.71 6.28 5.44
C LYS A 67 2.24 5.74 6.76
N GLY A 68 3.24 4.87 6.69
CA GLY A 68 3.97 4.38 7.86
C GLY A 68 4.22 2.87 7.82
N GLY A 69 3.51 2.12 6.98
CA GLY A 69 3.64 0.67 6.88
C GLY A 69 5.06 0.25 6.51
N LYS A 70 5.75 1.02 5.63
CA LYS A 70 7.17 0.77 5.29
C LYS A 70 8.16 1.09 6.43
N GLU A 71 7.69 1.72 7.50
CA GLU A 71 8.46 2.10 8.69
C GLU A 71 7.98 1.35 9.96
N GLY A 72 7.12 0.33 9.80
CA GLY A 72 6.59 -0.47 10.91
C GLY A 72 5.44 0.17 11.67
N ILE A 73 4.89 1.29 11.18
CA ILE A 73 3.71 1.95 11.76
C ILE A 73 2.49 1.50 10.94
N HIS A 74 1.83 0.45 11.41
CA HIS A 74 0.67 -0.15 10.75
C HIS A 74 -0.65 0.35 11.33
N SER A 75 -1.75 0.13 10.60
CA SER A 75 -3.09 0.22 11.18
C SER A 75 -3.30 -0.88 12.24
N GLU A 76 -4.38 -0.74 13.01
CA GLU A 76 -4.82 -1.70 14.02
C GLU A 76 -5.03 -3.11 13.45
N HIS A 77 -5.29 -3.23 12.14
CA HIS A 77 -5.54 -4.50 11.46
C HIS A 77 -4.34 -5.47 11.51
N MET A 78 -3.11 -4.95 11.42
CA MET A 78 -1.91 -5.80 11.34
C MET A 78 -1.74 -6.66 12.60
N GLY A 79 -2.08 -6.12 13.78
CA GLY A 79 -1.99 -6.86 15.04
C GLY A 79 -2.85 -8.12 15.07
N TYR A 80 -4.09 -8.02 14.59
CA TYR A 80 -5.01 -9.16 14.49
C TYR A 80 -4.49 -10.21 13.50
N ILE A 81 -4.11 -9.77 12.30
CA ILE A 81 -3.58 -10.65 11.25
C ILE A 81 -2.38 -11.44 11.75
N LEU A 82 -1.40 -10.77 12.36
CA LEU A 82 -0.19 -11.43 12.85
C LEU A 82 -0.47 -12.36 14.03
N SER A 83 -1.41 -12.00 14.91
CA SER A 83 -1.77 -12.84 16.06
C SER A 83 -2.35 -14.18 15.60
N GLU A 84 -3.22 -14.17 14.59
CA GLU A 84 -3.77 -15.39 14.00
C GLU A 84 -2.71 -16.15 13.18
N LEU A 85 -2.02 -15.46 12.26
CA LEU A 85 -1.02 -16.05 11.38
C LEU A 85 0.11 -16.75 12.14
N GLN A 86 0.57 -16.14 13.23
CA GLN A 86 1.76 -16.59 13.95
C GLN A 86 1.44 -17.47 15.15
N TYR A 87 0.16 -17.78 15.42
CA TYR A 87 -0.24 -18.51 16.63
C TYR A 87 0.56 -19.80 16.83
N MET A 88 0.54 -20.70 15.84
CA MET A 88 1.22 -22.01 15.94
C MET A 88 2.73 -21.85 16.17
N GLN A 89 3.37 -20.93 15.44
CA GLN A 89 4.82 -20.71 15.55
C GLN A 89 5.21 -20.09 16.90
N ARG A 90 4.34 -19.28 17.51
CA ARG A 90 4.58 -18.66 18.83
C ARG A 90 4.27 -19.63 19.98
N ALA A 91 3.27 -20.50 19.81
CA ALA A 91 2.91 -21.52 20.81
C ALA A 91 3.89 -22.70 20.81
N TYR A 92 4.40 -23.10 19.63
CA TYR A 92 5.28 -24.26 19.46
C TYR A 92 6.53 -23.90 18.64
N PRO A 93 7.45 -23.10 19.21
CA PRO A 93 8.63 -22.62 18.49
C PRO A 93 9.60 -23.75 18.14
N ASN A 94 10.29 -23.62 17.00
CA ASN A 94 11.36 -24.50 16.52
C ASN A 94 10.96 -25.94 16.16
N LEU A 95 9.66 -26.20 15.99
CA LEU A 95 9.20 -27.46 15.41
C LEU A 95 9.30 -27.42 13.88
N SER A 96 9.47 -28.61 13.29
CA SER A 96 9.35 -28.81 11.86
C SER A 96 7.92 -29.17 11.50
N TRP A 97 7.40 -28.52 10.45
CA TRP A 97 6.06 -28.74 9.89
C TRP A 97 6.16 -28.97 8.39
#